data_AF-A0A2E3A1R0-F1
#
_entry.id   AF-A0A2E3A1R0-F1
#
_cell.length_a   1.000
_cell.length_b   1.000
_cell.length_c   1.000
_cell.angle_alpha   90.00
_cell.angle_beta   90.00
_cell.angle_gamma   90.00
#
_symmetry.space_group_name_H-M   'P 1'
#
loop_
_entity.id
_entity.type
_entity.pdbx_description
1 polymer ?
#
loop_
_entity_poly.entity_id
_entity_poly.type
_entity_poly.pdbx_seq_one_letter_code
_entity_poly.pdbx_strand_id
1 'polypeptide(L)'
;MNNKKMRAGGFTLVEIMIVVAIIGLLISVAVPKFSKMRSDAQETSCFVQLKQIDNAKEIWATREKRANGQIPTADQLAEYIDGGIPTCPGGGGEYVINAVGEKATCPTHGNMESKNSL
;
A
#
# COMPACT_ATOMS: atom_id res chain seq x y z
N MET A 1 12.84 -51.66 36.17
CA MET A 1 12.53 -50.63 35.16
C MET A 1 12.92 -49.27 35.74
N ASN A 2 14.12 -48.78 35.43
CA ASN A 2 14.66 -47.58 36.06
C ASN A 2 14.23 -46.33 35.28
N ASN A 3 13.25 -45.61 35.82
CA ASN A 3 12.76 -44.34 35.28
C ASN A 3 13.78 -43.22 35.54
N LYS A 4 14.52 -42.82 34.50
CA LYS A 4 15.36 -41.62 34.50
C LYS A 4 14.44 -40.40 34.53
N LYS A 5 14.22 -39.79 35.70
CA LYS A 5 13.53 -38.49 35.80
C LYS A 5 14.36 -37.45 35.06
N MET A 6 13.88 -36.98 33.91
CA MET A 6 14.49 -35.85 33.21
C MET A 6 14.37 -34.64 34.13
N ARG A 7 15.50 -34.07 34.53
CA ARG A 7 15.52 -32.82 35.29
C ARG A 7 15.12 -31.71 34.31
N ALA A 8 13.91 -31.19 34.46
CA ALA A 8 13.52 -29.96 33.78
C ALA A 8 14.40 -28.82 34.31
N GLY A 9 15.30 -28.29 33.48
CA GLY A 9 16.06 -27.09 33.80
C GLY A 9 15.12 -25.89 33.78
N GLY A 10 15.06 -25.14 34.88
CA GLY A 10 14.30 -23.90 34.96
C GLY A 10 15.07 -22.74 34.34
N PHE A 11 14.37 -21.84 33.65
CA PHE A 11 14.90 -20.56 33.22
C PHE A 11 15.35 -19.74 34.43
N THR A 12 16.55 -19.17 34.39
CA THR A 12 16.98 -18.24 35.44
C THR A 12 16.38 -16.85 35.20
N LEU A 13 16.12 -16.08 36.27
CA LEU A 13 15.64 -14.69 36.15
C LEU A 13 16.61 -13.82 35.32
N VAL A 14 17.92 -14.03 35.51
CA VAL A 14 18.98 -13.32 34.79
C VAL A 14 18.91 -13.56 33.29
N GLU A 15 18.63 -14.80 32.88
CA GLU A 15 18.50 -15.19 31.49
C GLU A 15 17.30 -14.54 30.80
N ILE A 16 16.19 -14.34 31.52
CA ILE A 16 15.06 -13.55 30.98
C ILE A 16 15.41 -12.06 30.90
N MET A 17 16.13 -11.49 31.89
CA MET A 17 16.49 -10.07 31.89
C MET A 17 17.36 -9.66 30.69
N ILE A 18 18.39 -10.45 30.35
CA ILE A 18 19.24 -10.15 29.19
C ILE A 18 18.47 -10.30 27.88
N VAL A 19 17.55 -11.26 27.79
CA VAL A 19 16.74 -11.47 26.58
C VAL A 19 15.83 -10.27 26.31
N VAL A 20 15.09 -9.80 27.31
CA VAL A 20 14.22 -8.63 27.13
C VAL A 20 15.00 -7.34 26.85
N ALA A 21 16.22 -7.22 27.40
CA ALA A 21 17.11 -6.09 27.10
C ALA A 21 17.53 -6.07 25.62
N ILE A 22 17.90 -7.22 25.05
CA ILE A 22 18.28 -7.32 23.63
C ILE A 22 17.06 -7.10 22.72
N ILE A 23 15.90 -7.69 23.04
CA ILE A 23 14.67 -7.51 22.27
C ILE A 23 14.26 -6.02 22.26
N GLY A 24 14.33 -5.34 23.41
CA GLY A 24 14.03 -3.90 23.50
C GLY A 24 14.93 -3.05 22.60
N LEU A 25 16.23 -3.36 22.57
CA LEU A 25 17.17 -2.69 21.67
C LEU A 25 16.81 -2.90 20.19
N LEU A 26 16.50 -4.12 19.79
CA LEU A 26 16.11 -4.42 18.40
C LEU A 26 14.81 -3.70 17.99
N ILE A 27 13.80 -3.72 18.86
CA ILE A 27 12.50 -3.05 18.61
C ILE A 27 12.70 -1.54 18.46
N SER A 28 13.58 -0.92 19.25
CA SER A 28 13.82 0.54 19.22
C SER A 28 14.23 1.05 17.83
N VAL A 29 14.97 0.24 17.06
CA VAL A 29 15.40 0.58 15.69
C VAL A 29 14.40 0.06 14.64
N ALA A 30 13.74 -1.07 14.90
CA ALA A 30 12.82 -1.69 13.95
C ALA A 30 11.50 -0.92 13.77
N VAL A 31 10.90 -0.42 14.87
CA VAL A 31 9.59 0.27 14.84
C VAL A 31 9.57 1.52 13.94
N PRO A 32 10.49 2.49 14.07
CA PRO A 32 10.45 3.69 13.24
C PRO A 32 10.64 3.35 11.75
N LYS A 33 11.51 2.37 11.44
CA LYS A 33 11.72 1.90 10.07
C LYS A 33 10.47 1.26 9.49
N PHE A 34 9.80 0.40 10.25
CA PHE A 34 8.57 -0.27 9.81
C PHE A 34 7.43 0.74 9.55
N SER A 35 7.29 1.76 10.41
CA SER A 35 6.28 2.80 10.20
C SER A 35 6.48 3.55 8.88
N LYS A 36 7.73 3.93 8.57
CA LYS A 36 8.05 4.59 7.30
C LYS A 36 7.81 3.67 6.10
N MET A 37 8.32 2.44 6.16
CA MET A 37 8.12 1.46 5.08
C MET A 37 6.64 1.21 4.79
N ARG A 38 5.79 1.21 5.82
CA ARG A 38 4.34 1.08 5.63
C ARG A 38 3.74 2.27 4.90
N SER A 39 4.12 3.50 5.26
CA SER A 39 3.68 4.71 4.57
C SER A 39 4.11 4.72 3.11
N ASP A 40 5.39 4.43 2.84
CA ASP A 40 5.96 4.39 1.49
C ASP A 40 5.30 3.29 0.63
N ALA A 41 4.92 2.16 1.26
CA ALA A 41 4.18 1.08 0.60
C ALA A 41 2.75 1.52 0.26
N GLN A 42 2.05 2.19 1.17
CA GLN A 42 0.70 2.73 0.92
C GLN A 42 0.72 3.75 -0.24
N GLU A 43 1.69 4.66 -0.24
CA GLU A 43 1.91 5.63 -1.30
C GLU A 43 2.20 4.92 -2.64
N THR A 44 3.13 3.97 -2.65
CA THR A 44 3.47 3.21 -3.87
C THR A 44 2.27 2.43 -4.41
N SER A 45 1.51 1.77 -3.55
CA SER A 45 0.27 1.08 -3.93
C SER A 45 -0.78 2.04 -4.49
N CYS A 46 -0.90 3.25 -3.93
CA CYS A 46 -1.77 4.30 -4.44
C CYS A 46 -1.38 4.70 -5.87
N PHE A 47 -0.10 4.89 -6.15
CA PHE A 47 0.36 5.23 -7.51
C PHE A 47 0.16 4.09 -8.51
N VAL A 48 0.32 2.83 -8.11
CA VAL A 48 0.02 1.68 -8.97
C VAL A 48 -1.47 1.67 -9.36
N GLN A 49 -2.36 1.96 -8.41
CA GLN A 49 -3.80 2.05 -8.67
C GLN A 49 -4.14 3.22 -9.58
N LEU A 50 -3.56 4.40 -9.36
CA LEU A 50 -3.70 5.55 -10.27
C LEU A 50 -3.25 5.18 -11.69
N LYS A 51 -2.17 4.40 -11.83
CA LYS A 51 -1.71 3.91 -13.14
C LYS A 51 -2.73 2.99 -13.78
N GLN A 52 -3.35 2.11 -13.02
CA GLN A 52 -4.41 1.24 -13.53
C GLN A 52 -5.61 2.06 -14.03
N ILE A 53 -6.00 3.09 -13.28
CA ILE A 53 -7.09 4.01 -13.65
C ILE A 53 -6.75 4.76 -14.94
N ASP A 54 -5.54 5.32 -15.06
CA ASP A 54 -5.12 6.03 -16.27
C ASP A 54 -5.07 5.10 -17.50
N ASN A 55 -4.56 3.88 -17.36
CA ASN A 55 -4.59 2.90 -18.45
C ASN A 55 -6.03 2.52 -18.82
N ALA A 56 -6.89 2.31 -17.84
CA ALA A 56 -8.30 1.98 -18.07
C ALA A 56 -9.00 3.12 -18.84
N LYS A 57 -8.68 4.38 -18.51
CA LYS A 57 -9.21 5.56 -19.22
C LYS A 57 -8.76 5.60 -20.67
N GLU A 58 -7.49 5.31 -20.93
CA GLU A 58 -6.93 5.26 -22.28
C GLU A 58 -7.55 4.12 -23.11
N ILE A 59 -7.77 2.96 -22.49
CA ILE A 59 -8.46 1.83 -23.13
C ILE A 59 -9.92 2.21 -23.45
N TRP A 60 -10.65 2.77 -22.49
CA TRP A 60 -12.02 3.24 -22.69
C TRP A 60 -12.09 4.24 -23.84
N ALA A 61 -11.19 5.23 -23.85
CA ALA A 61 -11.15 6.25 -24.90
C ALA A 61 -10.89 5.64 -26.29
N THR A 62 -9.99 4.65 -26.35
CA THR A 62 -9.65 3.94 -27.58
C THR A 62 -10.82 3.09 -28.09
N ARG A 63 -11.52 2.37 -27.20
CA ARG A 63 -12.67 1.52 -27.58
C ARG A 63 -13.88 2.33 -28.01
N GLU A 64 -14.20 3.39 -27.27
CA GLU A 64 -15.36 4.25 -27.50
C GLU A 64 -15.10 5.37 -28.52
N LYS A 65 -13.91 5.39 -29.15
CA LYS A 65 -13.47 6.43 -30.10
C LYS A 65 -13.62 7.85 -29.54
N ARG A 66 -13.30 8.03 -28.26
CA ARG A 66 -13.38 9.32 -27.55
C ARG A 66 -12.08 10.11 -27.74
N ALA A 67 -12.20 11.42 -27.85
CA ALA A 67 -11.06 12.33 -27.86
C ALA A 67 -10.60 12.70 -26.45
N ASN A 68 -9.37 13.23 -26.35
CA ASN A 68 -8.86 13.84 -25.11
C ASN A 68 -9.80 14.94 -24.62
N GLY A 69 -9.96 15.05 -23.29
CA GLY A 69 -10.87 16.02 -22.65
C GLY A 69 -12.25 15.46 -22.27
N GLN A 70 -12.60 14.25 -22.71
CA GLN A 70 -13.80 13.55 -22.21
C GLN A 70 -13.50 12.92 -20.85
N ILE A 71 -14.42 13.07 -19.89
CA ILE A 71 -14.30 12.48 -18.55
C ILE A 71 -15.18 11.23 -18.51
N PRO A 72 -14.60 10.03 -18.32
CA PRO A 72 -15.39 8.82 -18.11
C PRO A 72 -16.04 8.84 -16.72
N THR A 73 -17.28 8.38 -16.63
CA THR A 73 -17.94 8.14 -15.35
C THR A 73 -17.32 6.91 -14.67
N ALA A 74 -17.38 6.85 -13.33
CA ALA A 74 -16.89 5.72 -12.55
C ALA A 74 -17.43 4.36 -13.06
N ASP A 75 -18.73 4.26 -13.37
CA ASP A 75 -19.35 3.04 -13.92
C ASP A 75 -18.77 2.63 -15.27
N GLN A 76 -18.48 3.59 -16.15
CA GLN A 76 -17.91 3.31 -17.48
C GLN A 76 -16.49 2.77 -17.36
N LEU A 77 -15.76 3.20 -16.33
CA LEU A 77 -14.39 2.76 -16.10
C LEU A 77 -14.32 1.43 -15.33
N ALA A 78 -15.33 1.12 -14.51
CA ALA A 78 -15.40 -0.12 -13.74
C ALA A 78 -15.37 -1.38 -14.61
N GLU A 79 -15.85 -1.32 -15.86
CA GLU A 79 -15.75 -2.44 -16.81
C GLU A 79 -14.30 -2.73 -17.25
N TYR A 80 -13.42 -1.74 -17.13
CA TYR A 80 -12.03 -1.82 -17.57
C TYR A 80 -11.03 -2.08 -16.44
N ILE A 81 -11.52 -2.17 -15.19
CA ILE A 81 -10.71 -2.45 -14.01
C ILE A 81 -11.28 -3.69 -13.33
N ASP A 82 -10.50 -4.77 -13.34
CA ASP A 82 -10.90 -6.00 -12.66
C ASP A 82 -11.02 -5.76 -11.14
N GLY A 83 -12.21 -6.05 -10.59
CA GLY A 83 -12.55 -5.76 -9.19
C GLY A 83 -13.08 -4.35 -8.92
N GLY A 84 -13.29 -3.52 -9.94
CA GLY A 84 -13.83 -2.16 -9.80
C GLY A 84 -12.79 -1.12 -9.38
N ILE A 85 -13.22 0.13 -9.21
CA ILE A 85 -12.31 1.23 -8.84
C ILE A 85 -11.84 1.02 -7.40
N PRO A 86 -10.52 0.85 -7.16
CA PRO A 86 -10.02 0.61 -5.83
C PRO A 86 -10.03 1.89 -4.98
N THR A 87 -9.89 1.76 -3.66
CA THR A 87 -9.79 2.90 -2.73
C THR A 87 -8.35 3.13 -2.28
N CYS A 88 -8.00 4.37 -1.94
CA CYS A 88 -6.63 4.67 -1.50
C CYS A 88 -6.26 3.93 -0.19
N PRO A 89 -5.18 3.13 -0.17
CA PRO A 89 -4.77 2.35 1.01
C PRO A 89 -4.18 3.22 2.15
N GLY A 90 -3.94 4.51 1.90
CA GLY A 90 -3.55 5.50 2.90
C GLY A 90 -4.72 6.18 3.61
N GLY A 91 -5.98 5.85 3.28
CA GLY A 91 -7.17 6.42 3.94
C GLY A 91 -7.76 7.66 3.25
N GLY A 92 -7.55 7.81 1.95
CA GLY A 92 -7.91 9.02 1.18
C GLY A 92 -9.27 9.08 0.50
N GLY A 93 -10.09 8.04 0.63
CA GLY A 93 -11.33 7.92 -0.12
C GLY A 93 -11.12 7.52 -1.58
N GLU A 94 -12.07 7.92 -2.43
CA GLU A 94 -12.11 7.59 -3.86
C GLU A 94 -11.11 8.42 -4.68
N TYR A 95 -10.67 7.87 -5.80
CA TYR A 95 -9.82 8.56 -6.74
C TYR A 95 -10.62 9.55 -7.60
N VAL A 96 -10.03 10.71 -7.87
CA VAL A 96 -10.57 11.69 -8.81
C VAL A 96 -10.18 11.28 -10.23
N ILE A 97 -11.18 10.85 -11.00
CA ILE A 97 -11.04 10.50 -12.41
C ILE A 97 -11.12 11.79 -13.24
N ASN A 98 -9.96 12.28 -13.66
CA ASN A 98 -9.87 13.43 -14.57
C ASN A 98 -10.12 13.02 -16.03
N ALA A 99 -10.15 14.01 -16.93
CA ALA A 99 -10.35 13.77 -18.35
C ALA A 99 -9.30 12.83 -18.96
N VAL A 100 -9.64 12.19 -20.09
CA VAL A 100 -8.67 11.44 -20.90
C VAL A 100 -7.56 12.40 -21.35
N GLY A 101 -6.31 12.03 -21.07
CA GLY A 101 -5.12 12.87 -21.29
C GLY A 101 -4.63 13.61 -20.03
N GLU A 102 -5.47 13.74 -19.01
CA GLU A 102 -5.11 14.29 -17.70
C GLU A 102 -4.93 13.17 -16.68
N LYS A 103 -3.96 13.28 -15.76
CA LYS A 103 -3.67 12.21 -14.78
C LYS A 103 -4.75 12.11 -13.72
N ALA A 104 -5.14 10.89 -13.35
CA ALA A 104 -5.98 10.66 -12.18
C ALA A 104 -5.27 11.12 -10.89
N THR A 105 -6.05 11.57 -9.91
CA THR A 105 -5.52 12.15 -8.67
C THR A 105 -6.10 11.46 -7.44
N CYS A 106 -5.26 11.26 -6.43
CA CYS A 106 -5.64 10.81 -5.10
C CYS A 106 -5.69 12.00 -4.12
N PRO A 107 -6.76 12.14 -3.31
CA PRO A 107 -6.84 13.20 -2.31
C PRO A 107 -5.71 13.21 -1.27
N THR A 108 -5.12 12.05 -0.97
CA THR A 108 -4.07 11.91 0.06
C THR A 108 -2.65 12.03 -0.48
N HIS A 109 -2.36 11.46 -1.65
CA HIS A 109 -0.99 11.38 -2.19
C HIS A 109 -0.79 12.20 -3.48
N GLY A 110 -1.83 12.83 -4.01
CA GLY A 110 -1.78 13.56 -5.27
C GLY A 110 -1.81 12.65 -6.50
N ASN A 111 -1.11 13.05 -7.57
CA ASN A 111 -1.06 12.35 -8.85
C ASN A 111 0.29 11.63 -9.04
N MET A 112 0.43 10.75 -10.03
CA MET A 112 1.67 10.01 -10.24
C MET A 112 2.91 10.87 -10.56
N GLU A 113 2.72 12.10 -11.02
CA GLU A 113 3.83 13.01 -11.33
C GLU A 113 4.51 13.53 -10.06
N SER A 114 3.78 13.63 -8.94
CA SER A 114 4.35 14.05 -7.65
C SER A 114 5.42 13.08 -7.13
N LYS A 115 5.31 11.78 -7.43
CA LYS A 115 6.29 10.76 -7.01
C LYS A 115 7.63 10.87 -7.73
N ASN A 116 7.63 11.31 -8.99
CA ASN A 116 8.82 11.29 -9.86
C ASN A 116 9.69 12.56 -9.73
N SER A 117 9.34 13.46 -8.80
CA SER A 117 10.12 14.66 -8.44
C SER A 117 11.04 14.48 -7.22
N LEU A 118 11.26 13.23 -6.79
CA LEU A 118 12.24 12.82 -5.77
C LEU A 118 13.24 11.83 -6.40
#